data_AF-A5GCL8-F1
#
_entry.id   AF-A5GCL8-F1
#
_cell.length_a   1.000
_cell.length_b   1.000
_cell.length_c   1.000
_cell.angle_alpha   90.00
_cell.angle_beta   90.00
_cell.angle_gamma   90.00
#
_symmetry.space_group_name_H-M   'P 1'
#
loop_
_entity.id
_entity.type
_entity.pdbx_description
1 polymer ?
#
loop_
_entity_poly.entity_id
_entity_poly.type
_entity_poly.pdbx_seq_one_letter_code
_entity_poly.pdbx_strand_id
1 'polypeptide(L)'
;MLCIAVCFLTANAANGSAGENCTVCHRVTLKGIHASLSCLSCHGDEIKTLGNPAAAANRAAGCVGCHRGYEVLFDHAMATRKSEKLFVDRTIGTIDPAFFRNNCNSCHLRSCTDCHGGNGHDIARATDRSCFTCHKGYFVGTDYYGMAPREDSLRYQRGAVAYGETYLKMTPDVHAEGGVKCGACHSMRSLVAGYKSSKKCVDCHKVNKKVIEHRISAHLEKMECFACHSAWTPQEYGTFYLRFAESPSQDYYRVRNNEGNYVKSAYLRKQDAPPLGINARGKVSPIRPEFVFYFTDIRNDRPVGTENRLLAAEWKAFFPHTIRRGTVMCEGCHDNPRRFIMERHEDRIYQLQADGMTLPSFWDRTGQKVTNGDFLPVSRYLQLTKKSPAYQKAYIEKWQKLVNHVENSSQP
;
A
#
# COMPACT_ATOMS: atom_id res chain seq x y z
N MET A 1 -61.61 2.14 65.28
CA MET A 1 -61.82 3.05 64.14
C MET A 1 -60.47 3.68 63.80
N LEU A 2 -60.20 3.81 62.50
CA LEU A 2 -58.89 3.82 61.87
C LEU A 2 -57.99 5.03 62.21
N CYS A 3 -56.69 4.74 62.17
CA CYS A 3 -55.55 5.63 62.38
C CYS A 3 -55.35 6.67 61.28
N ILE A 4 -54.78 7.79 61.70
CA ILE A 4 -54.25 8.92 60.92
C ILE A 4 -52.99 8.51 60.16
N ALA A 5 -52.88 8.90 58.89
CA ALA A 5 -51.60 9.17 58.23
C ALA A 5 -51.82 10.13 57.04
N VAL A 6 -51.53 11.41 57.25
CA VAL A 6 -51.42 12.42 56.19
C VAL A 6 -49.98 12.39 55.70
N CYS A 7 -49.76 11.83 54.50
CA CYS A 7 -48.46 11.89 53.82
C CYS A 7 -48.35 13.19 53.02
N PHE A 8 -47.49 14.09 53.49
CA PHE A 8 -46.96 15.20 52.70
C PHE A 8 -46.05 14.66 51.59
N LEU A 9 -46.46 14.85 50.33
CA LEU A 9 -45.60 14.66 49.17
C LEU A 9 -44.65 15.87 49.06
N THR A 10 -43.43 15.71 49.55
CA THR A 10 -42.31 16.59 49.23
C THR A 10 -41.91 16.34 47.77
N ALA A 11 -42.28 17.24 46.87
CA ALA A 11 -41.74 17.30 45.53
C ALA A 11 -40.26 17.71 45.62
N ASN A 12 -39.38 16.71 45.61
CA ASN A 12 -37.95 16.96 45.38
C ASN A 12 -37.78 17.33 43.91
N ALA A 13 -37.49 18.60 43.66
CA ALA A 13 -37.00 19.10 42.39
C ALA A 13 -35.65 18.43 42.09
N ALA A 14 -35.69 17.26 41.46
CA ALA A 14 -34.54 16.75 40.74
C ALA A 14 -34.34 17.68 39.54
N ASN A 15 -33.25 18.45 39.56
CA ASN A 15 -32.69 19.09 38.38
C ASN A 15 -32.43 18.01 37.34
N GLY A 16 -33.43 17.74 36.50
CA GLY A 16 -33.27 16.93 35.31
C GLY A 16 -32.41 17.71 34.32
N SER A 17 -31.10 17.46 34.33
CA SER A 17 -30.40 17.40 33.05
C SER A 17 -31.17 16.38 32.24
N ALA A 18 -31.92 16.81 31.22
CA ALA A 18 -32.66 15.92 30.33
C ALA A 18 -31.68 14.88 29.78
N GLY A 19 -31.66 13.70 30.41
CA GLY A 19 -30.79 12.60 30.02
C GLY A 19 -31.37 12.02 28.74
N GLU A 20 -30.53 11.90 27.73
CA GLU A 20 -30.90 11.30 26.45
C GLU A 20 -31.45 9.89 26.70
N ASN A 21 -32.66 9.61 26.19
CA ASN A 21 -33.32 8.31 26.38
C ASN A 21 -32.95 7.30 25.29
N CYS A 22 -31.90 7.55 24.50
CA CYS A 22 -31.50 6.71 23.38
C CYS A 22 -31.27 5.25 23.81
N THR A 23 -30.71 5.03 25.00
CA THR A 23 -30.39 3.70 25.51
C THR A 23 -31.60 2.88 25.97
N VAL A 24 -32.77 3.51 26.13
CA VAL A 24 -34.04 2.83 26.43
C VAL A 24 -34.43 1.91 25.27
N CYS A 25 -34.30 2.40 24.04
CA CYS A 25 -34.62 1.66 22.82
C CYS A 25 -33.38 1.00 22.19
N HIS A 26 -32.23 1.68 22.22
CA HIS A 26 -30.97 1.21 21.65
C HIS A 26 -30.09 0.60 22.74
N ARG A 27 -30.07 -0.74 22.85
CA ARG A 27 -29.21 -1.47 23.79
C ARG A 27 -27.75 -1.45 23.35
N VAL A 28 -27.14 -0.27 23.45
CA VAL A 28 -25.76 0.02 23.06
C VAL A 28 -25.01 0.56 24.28
N THR A 29 -23.78 0.11 24.46
CA THR A 29 -22.87 0.65 25.46
C THR A 29 -21.68 1.26 24.75
N LEU A 30 -21.44 2.54 25.00
CA LEU A 30 -20.25 3.22 24.49
C LEU A 30 -19.01 2.72 25.20
N LYS A 31 -17.96 2.44 24.43
CA LYS A 31 -16.66 1.98 24.90
C LYS A 31 -15.53 2.77 24.26
N GLY A 32 -14.33 2.59 24.81
CA GLY A 32 -13.11 3.21 24.31
C GLY A 32 -12.97 4.67 24.74
N ILE A 33 -12.32 5.49 23.91
CA ILE A 33 -11.88 6.85 24.28
C ILE A 33 -13.02 7.87 24.39
N HIS A 34 -14.21 7.52 23.89
CA HIS A 34 -15.41 8.35 23.92
C HIS A 34 -16.50 7.76 24.82
N ALA A 35 -16.17 6.81 25.71
CA ALA A 35 -17.15 6.11 26.56
C ALA A 35 -17.96 7.03 27.49
N SER A 36 -17.45 8.24 27.77
CA SER A 36 -18.11 9.24 28.61
C SER A 36 -18.97 10.25 27.84
N LEU A 37 -19.01 10.19 26.50
CA LEU A 37 -19.84 11.08 25.71
C LEU A 37 -21.30 10.61 25.73
N SER A 38 -22.21 11.55 25.54
CA SER A 38 -23.62 11.25 25.31
C SER A 38 -23.84 10.76 23.87
N CYS A 39 -24.95 10.07 23.60
CA CYS A 39 -25.29 9.60 22.26
C CYS A 39 -25.43 10.77 21.27
N LEU A 40 -26.13 11.84 21.67
CA LEU A 40 -26.35 13.00 20.80
C LEU A 40 -25.06 13.79 20.54
N SER A 41 -24.03 13.66 21.38
CA SER A 41 -22.70 14.25 21.11
C SER A 41 -22.13 13.80 19.76
N CYS A 42 -22.45 12.57 19.33
CA CYS A 42 -22.07 12.05 18.02
C CYS A 42 -23.24 12.11 17.04
N HIS A 43 -24.45 11.76 17.50
CA HIS A 43 -25.59 11.56 16.63
C HIS A 43 -26.40 12.84 16.34
N GLY A 44 -26.02 14.00 16.88
CA GLY A 44 -26.65 15.28 16.59
C GLY A 44 -27.75 15.63 17.59
N ASP A 45 -29.01 15.54 17.19
CA ASP A 45 -30.16 15.82 18.05
C ASP A 45 -31.26 14.76 17.88
N GLU A 46 -32.26 14.78 18.77
CA GLU A 46 -33.33 13.78 18.81
C GLU A 46 -34.31 13.86 17.62
N ILE A 47 -34.34 14.99 16.89
CA ILE A 47 -35.26 15.22 15.77
C ILE A 47 -34.60 14.82 14.45
N LYS A 48 -33.30 15.09 14.29
CA LYS A 48 -32.49 14.83 13.10
C LYS A 48 -31.25 13.99 13.43
N THR A 49 -31.48 12.87 14.08
CA THR A 49 -30.43 11.94 14.49
C THR A 49 -29.67 11.39 13.27
N LEU A 50 -28.34 11.48 13.31
CA LEU A 50 -27.46 10.93 12.29
C LEU A 50 -27.34 9.42 12.45
N GLY A 51 -27.83 8.64 11.50
CA GLY A 51 -27.68 7.16 11.55
C GLY A 51 -26.23 6.67 11.49
N ASN A 52 -25.35 7.39 10.77
CA ASN A 52 -23.90 7.13 10.73
C ASN A 52 -23.12 8.45 10.88
N PRO A 53 -22.78 8.85 12.12
CA PRO A 53 -22.20 10.16 12.39
C PRO A 53 -20.78 10.35 11.85
N ALA A 54 -20.08 9.26 11.55
CA ALA A 54 -18.70 9.25 11.06
C ALA A 54 -18.58 9.11 9.53
N ALA A 55 -19.70 8.98 8.82
CA ALA A 55 -19.72 8.70 7.39
C ALA A 55 -19.18 9.85 6.54
N ALA A 56 -18.43 9.51 5.48
CA ALA A 56 -18.00 10.46 4.46
C ALA A 56 -19.19 11.21 3.82
N ALA A 57 -20.33 10.52 3.65
CA ALA A 57 -21.53 11.07 3.02
C ALA A 57 -22.11 12.30 3.72
N ASN A 58 -21.91 12.44 5.04
CA ASN A 58 -22.29 13.62 5.81
C ASN A 58 -21.07 14.41 6.31
N ARG A 59 -19.90 14.21 5.67
CA ARG A 59 -18.61 14.79 6.06
C ARG A 59 -18.24 14.53 7.53
N ALA A 60 -18.62 13.37 8.06
CA ALA A 60 -18.42 12.98 9.46
C ALA A 60 -18.91 14.05 10.44
N ALA A 61 -20.13 14.57 10.22
CA ALA A 61 -20.70 15.68 10.99
C ALA A 61 -20.66 15.44 12.51
N GLY A 62 -20.79 14.19 12.97
CA GLY A 62 -20.71 13.83 14.39
C GLY A 62 -19.31 13.75 14.97
N CYS A 63 -18.26 13.88 14.16
CA CYS A 63 -16.87 13.86 14.60
C CYS A 63 -16.21 15.24 14.55
N VAL A 64 -16.51 15.99 13.48
CA VAL A 64 -15.74 17.21 13.13
C VAL A 64 -16.07 18.42 13.99
N GLY A 65 -17.13 18.39 14.80
CA GLY A 65 -17.38 19.42 15.81
C GLY A 65 -16.21 19.57 16.79
N CYS A 66 -15.62 18.43 17.18
CA CYS A 66 -14.42 18.36 18.03
C CYS A 66 -13.13 18.13 17.21
N HIS A 67 -13.17 17.32 16.16
CA HIS A 67 -12.04 17.01 15.29
C HIS A 67 -12.02 17.89 14.02
N ARG A 68 -12.06 19.21 14.21
CA ARG A 68 -12.22 20.19 13.12
C ARG A 68 -11.14 20.05 12.05
N GLY A 69 -11.56 20.06 10.78
CA GLY A 69 -10.68 20.01 9.62
C GLY A 69 -10.23 18.60 9.22
N TYR A 70 -10.67 17.55 9.93
CA TYR A 70 -10.32 16.17 9.58
C TYR A 70 -11.21 15.59 8.46
N GLU A 71 -12.36 16.21 8.17
CA GLU A 71 -13.23 15.85 7.04
C GLU A 71 -12.52 15.92 5.68
N VAL A 72 -11.46 16.72 5.57
CA VAL A 72 -10.66 16.83 4.34
C VAL A 72 -9.97 15.51 3.97
N LEU A 73 -9.87 14.54 4.90
CA LEU A 73 -9.41 13.19 4.59
C LEU A 73 -10.25 12.51 3.51
N PHE A 74 -11.54 12.84 3.43
CA PHE A 74 -12.44 12.32 2.39
C PHE A 74 -12.18 12.93 1.00
N ASP A 75 -11.40 14.02 0.94
CA ASP A 75 -11.04 14.70 -0.31
C ASP A 75 -9.68 14.18 -0.86
N HIS A 76 -8.96 13.37 -0.08
CA HIS A 76 -7.65 12.81 -0.46
C HIS A 76 -7.72 11.46 -1.19
N ALA A 77 -6.57 10.97 -1.65
CA ALA A 77 -6.46 9.77 -2.50
C ALA A 77 -7.11 8.51 -1.90
N MET A 78 -7.02 8.32 -0.57
CA MET A 78 -7.60 7.15 0.12
C MET A 78 -9.13 7.06 0.02
N ALA A 79 -9.82 8.19 -0.20
CA ALA A 79 -11.26 8.23 -0.36
C ALA A 79 -11.66 8.39 -1.84
N THR A 80 -11.03 9.33 -2.55
CA THR A 80 -11.44 9.71 -3.91
C THR A 80 -11.05 8.70 -4.97
N ARG A 81 -9.87 8.06 -4.81
CA ARG A 81 -9.27 7.13 -5.79
C ARG A 81 -9.23 7.67 -7.21
N LYS A 82 -8.94 8.97 -7.32
CA LYS A 82 -8.98 9.69 -8.60
C LYS A 82 -8.04 9.07 -9.63
N SER A 83 -6.83 8.67 -9.21
CA SER A 83 -5.83 8.09 -10.11
C SER A 83 -6.26 6.72 -10.65
N GLU A 84 -6.83 5.87 -9.81
CA GLU A 84 -7.33 4.54 -10.18
C GLU A 84 -8.54 4.63 -11.09
N LYS A 85 -9.47 5.55 -10.81
CA LYS A 85 -10.63 5.83 -11.69
C LYS A 85 -10.16 6.30 -13.07
N LEU A 86 -9.30 7.31 -13.13
CA LEU A 86 -8.73 7.81 -14.39
C LEU A 86 -7.93 6.75 -15.15
N PHE A 87 -7.30 5.81 -14.44
CA PHE A 87 -6.65 4.66 -15.07
C PHE A 87 -7.67 3.72 -15.69
N VAL A 88 -8.70 3.33 -14.95
CA VAL A 88 -9.76 2.44 -15.47
C VAL A 88 -10.49 3.09 -16.64
N ASP A 89 -10.94 4.34 -16.50
CA ASP A 89 -11.70 5.07 -17.52
C ASP A 89 -10.97 5.11 -18.87
N ARG A 90 -9.64 5.32 -18.86
CA ARG A 90 -8.82 5.37 -20.09
C ARG A 90 -8.38 4.01 -20.63
N THR A 91 -8.59 2.92 -19.87
CA THR A 91 -8.15 1.57 -20.24
C THR A 91 -9.35 0.63 -20.39
N ILE A 92 -9.56 -0.25 -19.43
CA ILE A 92 -10.62 -1.26 -19.45
C ILE A 92 -12.02 -0.66 -19.39
N GLY A 93 -12.18 0.54 -18.83
CA GLY A 93 -13.43 1.29 -18.79
C GLY A 93 -13.99 1.64 -20.17
N THR A 94 -13.13 1.73 -21.19
CA THR A 94 -13.56 1.90 -22.59
C THR A 94 -14.23 0.65 -23.17
N ILE A 95 -14.00 -0.52 -22.55
CA ILE A 95 -14.55 -1.82 -22.93
C ILE A 95 -15.70 -2.23 -22.01
N ASP A 96 -15.55 -1.97 -20.71
CA ASP A 96 -16.53 -2.23 -19.67
C ASP A 96 -16.62 -1.02 -18.71
N PRO A 97 -17.55 -0.08 -18.94
CA PRO A 97 -17.75 1.09 -18.08
C PRO A 97 -18.13 0.73 -16.62
N ALA A 98 -18.62 -0.50 -16.37
CA ALA A 98 -18.95 -0.96 -15.04
C ALA A 98 -17.75 -1.56 -14.28
N PHE A 99 -16.60 -1.75 -14.96
CA PHE A 99 -15.45 -2.46 -14.41
C PHE A 99 -15.02 -1.92 -13.04
N PHE A 100 -14.85 -0.60 -12.90
CA PHE A 100 -14.41 0.00 -11.63
C PHE A 100 -15.38 -0.28 -10.49
N ARG A 101 -16.68 -0.10 -10.75
CA ARG A 101 -17.73 -0.32 -9.76
C ARG A 101 -17.84 -1.79 -9.37
N ASN A 102 -17.57 -2.72 -10.28
CA ASN A 102 -17.74 -4.13 -9.99
C ASN A 102 -16.48 -4.72 -9.33
N ASN A 103 -15.28 -4.27 -9.71
CA ASN A 103 -14.02 -4.93 -9.37
C ASN A 103 -13.14 -4.16 -8.37
N CYS A 104 -13.54 -2.97 -7.92
CA CYS A 104 -12.68 -2.09 -7.12
C CYS A 104 -13.33 -1.55 -5.84
N ASN A 105 -14.26 -2.24 -5.16
CA ASN A 105 -15.01 -1.65 -4.04
C ASN A 105 -14.39 -1.75 -2.64
N SER A 106 -13.33 -2.54 -2.45
CA SER A 106 -12.98 -3.06 -1.11
C SER A 106 -12.08 -2.18 -0.23
N CYS A 107 -11.40 -1.15 -0.76
CA CYS A 107 -10.26 -0.50 -0.08
C CYS A 107 -10.28 1.03 -0.01
N HIS A 108 -11.44 1.67 0.20
CA HIS A 108 -11.52 3.14 0.27
C HIS A 108 -12.13 3.64 1.57
N LEU A 109 -11.61 4.78 2.04
CA LEU A 109 -12.08 5.45 3.24
C LEU A 109 -13.51 5.96 3.03
N ARG A 110 -14.43 5.44 3.83
CA ARG A 110 -15.87 5.74 3.82
C ARG A 110 -16.34 6.33 5.14
N SER A 111 -15.58 6.13 6.22
CA SER A 111 -15.95 6.59 7.56
C SER A 111 -14.71 6.80 8.42
N CYS A 112 -14.76 7.72 9.39
CA CYS A 112 -13.70 7.84 10.40
C CYS A 112 -13.50 6.53 11.19
N THR A 113 -14.57 5.74 11.34
CA THR A 113 -14.55 4.45 12.04
C THR A 113 -13.80 3.35 11.31
N ASP A 114 -13.48 3.53 10.02
CA ASP A 114 -12.63 2.61 9.26
C ASP A 114 -11.25 2.44 9.91
N CYS A 115 -10.76 3.50 10.58
CA CYS A 115 -9.51 3.46 11.33
C CYS A 115 -9.71 3.44 12.85
N HIS A 116 -10.78 4.08 13.34
CA HIS A 116 -10.97 4.40 14.75
C HIS A 116 -11.93 3.49 15.53
N GLY A 117 -12.41 2.37 14.97
CA GLY A 117 -13.24 1.42 15.75
C GLY A 117 -14.43 0.95 14.94
N GLY A 118 -14.25 -0.17 14.21
CA GLY A 118 -15.13 -0.59 13.11
C GLY A 118 -16.60 -0.84 13.47
N ASN A 119 -16.98 -0.96 14.74
CA ASN A 119 -18.37 -1.11 15.18
C ASN A 119 -19.07 0.24 15.51
N GLY A 120 -18.37 1.36 15.45
CA GLY A 120 -18.90 2.72 15.64
C GLY A 120 -19.16 3.15 17.09
N HIS A 121 -19.31 2.21 18.02
CA HIS A 121 -19.59 2.50 19.45
C HIS A 121 -18.47 2.07 20.41
N ASP A 122 -17.40 1.46 19.89
CA ASP A 122 -16.15 1.19 20.61
C ASP A 122 -15.00 1.92 19.91
N ILE A 123 -15.02 3.25 20.03
CA ILE A 123 -14.05 4.11 19.34
C ILE A 123 -12.72 4.08 20.08
N ALA A 124 -11.66 3.76 19.35
CA ALA A 124 -10.30 3.66 19.82
C ALA A 124 -9.31 4.45 18.96
N ARG A 125 -8.08 4.58 19.44
CA ARG A 125 -6.98 5.06 18.61
C ARG A 125 -6.69 4.03 17.52
N ALA A 126 -6.44 4.53 16.31
CA ALA A 126 -6.03 3.68 15.19
C ALA A 126 -4.74 2.92 15.55
N THR A 127 -4.70 1.65 15.17
CA THR A 127 -3.54 0.79 15.31
C THR A 127 -3.02 0.44 13.92
N ASP A 128 -1.81 -0.13 13.82
CA ASP A 128 -1.29 -0.57 12.52
C ASP A 128 -2.21 -1.59 11.84
N ARG A 129 -2.93 -2.40 12.63
CA ARG A 129 -3.97 -3.32 12.14
C ARG A 129 -5.09 -2.60 11.40
N SER A 130 -5.47 -1.40 11.84
CA SER A 130 -6.47 -0.58 11.15
C SER A 130 -6.03 -0.25 9.72
N CYS A 131 -4.74 -0.06 9.49
CA CYS A 131 -4.20 0.25 8.17
C CYS A 131 -4.24 -0.97 7.23
N PHE A 132 -3.97 -2.18 7.74
CA PHE A 132 -3.86 -3.40 6.93
C PHE A 132 -5.18 -3.91 6.34
N THR A 133 -6.32 -3.35 6.77
CA THR A 133 -7.59 -3.57 6.06
C THR A 133 -7.48 -3.19 4.59
N CYS A 134 -6.74 -2.13 4.27
CA CYS A 134 -6.54 -1.64 2.91
C CYS A 134 -5.07 -1.72 2.44
N HIS A 135 -4.11 -1.48 3.33
CA HIS A 135 -2.68 -1.46 3.04
C HIS A 135 -2.05 -2.86 3.12
N LYS A 136 -2.49 -3.77 2.27
CA LYS A 136 -2.02 -5.16 2.22
C LYS A 136 -1.75 -5.67 0.80
N GLY A 137 -1.01 -6.78 0.73
CA GLY A 137 -0.68 -7.44 -0.52
C GLY A 137 0.25 -6.57 -1.37
N TYR A 138 -0.21 -6.12 -2.54
CA TYR A 138 0.56 -5.20 -3.39
C TYR A 138 0.35 -3.73 -3.03
N PHE A 139 -0.60 -3.41 -2.15
CA PHE A 139 -0.69 -2.10 -1.52
C PHE A 139 0.27 -2.08 -0.34
N VAL A 140 1.20 -1.12 -0.35
CA VAL A 140 2.31 -1.03 0.60
C VAL A 140 1.78 -0.87 2.02
N GLY A 141 2.29 -1.68 2.95
CA GLY A 141 1.91 -1.70 4.37
C GLY A 141 2.30 -3.00 5.06
N THR A 142 1.75 -4.15 4.63
CA THR A 142 2.05 -5.44 5.27
C THR A 142 3.50 -5.90 5.06
N ASP A 143 4.18 -5.39 4.04
CA ASP A 143 5.61 -5.57 3.82
C ASP A 143 6.46 -5.03 4.98
N TYR A 144 6.00 -3.96 5.65
CA TYR A 144 6.61 -3.42 6.88
C TYR A 144 6.80 -4.48 7.96
N TYR A 145 5.85 -5.40 8.06
CA TYR A 145 5.86 -6.50 9.01
C TYR A 145 6.36 -7.83 8.41
N GLY A 146 7.01 -7.80 7.23
CA GLY A 146 7.58 -9.00 6.64
C GLY A 146 6.54 -9.91 5.99
N MET A 147 5.43 -9.38 5.49
CA MET A 147 4.34 -10.16 4.91
C MET A 147 4.16 -9.84 3.44
N ALA A 148 4.72 -10.69 2.57
CA ALA A 148 4.58 -10.57 1.12
C ALA A 148 3.32 -11.30 0.61
N PRO A 149 2.67 -10.80 -0.47
CA PRO A 149 1.58 -11.50 -1.12
C PRO A 149 2.04 -12.84 -1.70
N ARG A 150 1.18 -13.86 -1.63
CA ARG A 150 1.37 -15.15 -2.34
C ARG A 150 0.72 -15.10 -3.72
N GLU A 151 0.97 -16.14 -4.51
CA GLU A 151 0.36 -16.34 -5.83
C GLU A 151 -1.15 -16.53 -5.73
N ASP A 152 -1.92 -15.96 -6.67
CA ASP A 152 -3.38 -15.92 -6.55
C ASP A 152 -4.05 -17.30 -6.66
N SER A 153 -3.35 -18.30 -7.24
CA SER A 153 -3.88 -19.66 -7.31
C SER A 153 -4.19 -20.22 -5.92
N LEU A 154 -5.41 -20.75 -5.76
CA LEU A 154 -5.90 -21.29 -4.49
C LEU A 154 -5.02 -22.42 -3.96
N ARG A 155 -4.28 -23.13 -4.82
CA ARG A 155 -3.36 -24.19 -4.38
C ARG A 155 -2.24 -23.67 -3.48
N TYR A 156 -1.88 -22.40 -3.62
CA TYR A 156 -0.82 -21.73 -2.85
C TYR A 156 -1.35 -20.94 -1.66
N GLN A 157 -2.67 -20.86 -1.48
CA GLN A 157 -3.28 -20.15 -0.35
C GLN A 157 -3.25 -21.03 0.91
N ARG A 158 -2.06 -21.20 1.49
CA ARG A 158 -1.78 -22.09 2.65
C ARG A 158 -0.82 -21.44 3.64
N GLY A 159 -0.81 -21.90 4.89
CA GLY A 159 0.13 -21.42 5.91
C GLY A 159 -0.41 -20.25 6.72
N ALA A 160 0.49 -19.39 7.22
CA ALA A 160 0.11 -18.28 8.09
C ALA A 160 -0.83 -17.30 7.39
N VAL A 161 -1.85 -16.86 8.13
CA VAL A 161 -2.86 -15.90 7.68
C VAL A 161 -2.73 -14.63 8.50
N ALA A 162 -2.71 -13.49 7.82
CA ALA A 162 -2.81 -12.17 8.43
C ALA A 162 -3.86 -11.36 7.68
N TYR A 163 -4.77 -10.71 8.41
CA TYR A 163 -5.79 -9.81 7.85
C TYR A 163 -6.63 -10.44 6.72
N GLY A 164 -6.98 -11.72 6.90
CA GLY A 164 -7.80 -12.49 5.96
C GLY A 164 -7.05 -13.06 4.76
N GLU A 165 -5.73 -12.89 4.67
CA GLU A 165 -4.93 -13.38 3.53
C GLU A 165 -3.76 -14.23 4.00
N THR A 166 -3.46 -15.29 3.25
CA THR A 166 -2.20 -16.02 3.42
C THR A 166 -1.05 -15.19 2.87
N TYR A 167 0.14 -15.30 3.47
CA TYR A 167 1.30 -14.52 3.08
C TYR A 167 2.58 -15.35 3.04
N LEU A 168 3.59 -14.85 2.33
CA LEU A 168 4.97 -15.34 2.40
C LEU A 168 5.69 -14.57 3.52
N LYS A 169 6.24 -15.31 4.50
CA LYS A 169 7.08 -14.72 5.55
C LYS A 169 8.39 -14.24 4.93
N MET A 170 8.64 -12.95 5.04
CA MET A 170 9.83 -12.24 4.58
C MET A 170 10.52 -11.56 5.75
N THR A 171 11.68 -10.96 5.49
CA THR A 171 12.38 -10.14 6.50
C THR A 171 11.61 -8.83 6.72
N PRO A 172 11.18 -8.50 7.95
CA PRO A 172 10.47 -7.25 8.22
C PRO A 172 11.39 -6.02 8.17
N ASP A 173 10.77 -4.85 8.15
CA ASP A 173 11.48 -3.57 8.30
C ASP A 173 12.15 -3.49 9.69
N VAL A 174 13.37 -2.95 9.74
CA VAL A 174 14.10 -2.77 11.00
C VAL A 174 13.37 -1.83 11.98
N HIS A 175 12.57 -0.90 11.47
CA HIS A 175 11.77 -0.01 12.32
C HIS A 175 10.57 -0.76 12.92
N ALA A 176 9.98 -1.71 12.18
CA ALA A 176 8.92 -2.59 12.70
C ALA A 176 9.46 -3.50 13.80
N GLU A 177 10.63 -4.09 13.60
CA GLU A 177 11.35 -4.86 14.64
C GLU A 177 11.64 -4.00 15.87
N GLY A 178 11.97 -2.72 15.66
CA GLY A 178 12.15 -1.72 16.72
C GLY A 178 10.85 -1.20 17.36
N GLY A 179 9.68 -1.73 16.96
CA GLY A 179 8.38 -1.35 17.52
C GLY A 179 7.80 -0.03 17.01
N VAL A 180 8.40 0.62 16.02
CA VAL A 180 7.90 1.87 15.43
C VAL A 180 6.61 1.58 14.67
N LYS A 181 5.54 2.30 15.04
CA LYS A 181 4.20 2.17 14.47
C LYS A 181 4.00 3.05 13.24
N CYS A 182 3.03 2.70 12.39
CA CYS A 182 2.74 3.42 11.14
C CYS A 182 2.55 4.93 11.39
N GLY A 183 1.83 5.29 12.45
CA GLY A 183 1.52 6.68 12.81
C GLY A 183 2.73 7.56 13.15
N ALA A 184 3.90 6.98 13.44
CA ALA A 184 5.13 7.74 13.66
C ALA A 184 5.62 8.43 12.38
N CYS A 185 5.42 7.80 11.23
CA CYS A 185 5.70 8.36 9.90
C CYS A 185 4.43 8.87 9.20
N HIS A 186 3.27 8.30 9.48
CA HIS A 186 1.98 8.67 8.89
C HIS A 186 1.06 9.34 9.91
N SER A 187 1.48 10.50 10.43
CA SER A 187 0.66 11.24 11.41
C SER A 187 -0.68 11.69 10.81
N MET A 188 -1.72 11.79 11.63
CA MET A 188 -3.01 12.32 11.15
C MET A 188 -2.88 13.73 10.56
N ARG A 189 -2.03 14.58 11.13
CA ARG A 189 -1.77 15.93 10.61
C ARG A 189 -1.17 15.90 9.20
N SER A 190 -0.23 14.99 8.93
CA SER A 190 0.31 14.83 7.57
C SER A 190 -0.74 14.30 6.60
N LEU A 191 -1.60 13.36 7.03
CA LEU A 191 -2.66 12.82 6.18
C LEU A 191 -3.71 13.89 5.83
N VAL A 192 -4.13 14.70 6.81
CA VAL A 192 -5.01 15.86 6.61
C VAL A 192 -4.40 16.86 5.63
N ALA A 193 -3.09 17.11 5.74
CA ALA A 193 -2.37 17.99 4.81
C ALA A 193 -2.12 17.37 3.41
N GLY A 194 -2.56 16.14 3.16
CA GLY A 194 -2.34 15.43 1.89
C GLY A 194 -0.90 14.94 1.69
N TYR A 195 -0.07 14.95 2.75
CA TYR A 195 1.30 14.46 2.70
C TYR A 195 1.35 12.94 2.89
N LYS A 196 2.23 12.29 2.12
CA LYS A 196 2.49 10.84 2.23
C LYS A 196 3.19 10.45 3.52
N SER A 197 3.93 11.35 4.15
CA SER A 197 4.65 11.11 5.41
C SER A 197 4.86 12.44 6.15
N SER A 198 4.86 12.40 7.48
CA SER A 198 5.26 13.50 8.37
C SER A 198 6.76 13.58 8.59
N LYS A 199 7.49 12.51 8.26
CA LYS A 199 8.94 12.37 8.50
C LYS A 199 9.67 11.82 7.28
N LYS A 200 10.92 12.24 7.12
CA LYS A 200 11.91 11.69 6.20
C LYS A 200 12.98 10.95 7.02
N CYS A 201 13.80 10.15 6.34
CA CYS A 201 14.85 9.37 6.99
C CYS A 201 15.76 10.26 7.87
N VAL A 202 16.17 11.42 7.35
CA VAL A 202 17.09 12.34 8.03
C VAL A 202 16.48 13.12 9.19
N ASP A 203 15.15 13.09 9.37
CA ASP A 203 14.51 13.71 10.54
C ASP A 203 14.75 12.89 11.82
N CYS A 204 15.12 11.61 11.66
CA CYS A 204 15.44 10.70 12.77
C CYS A 204 16.89 10.17 12.70
N HIS A 205 17.49 10.12 11.51
CA HIS A 205 18.80 9.51 11.30
C HIS A 205 19.86 10.54 10.91
N LYS A 206 20.96 10.58 11.66
CA LYS A 206 22.14 11.35 11.28
C LYS A 206 23.00 10.54 10.29
N VAL A 207 23.30 11.15 9.15
CA VAL A 207 24.16 10.51 8.13
C VAL A 207 25.58 10.32 8.67
N ASN A 208 26.02 9.07 8.75
CA ASN A 208 27.39 8.73 9.17
C ASN A 208 28.33 8.67 7.96
N LYS A 209 29.24 9.63 7.83
CA LYS A 209 30.23 9.73 6.74
C LYS A 209 31.33 8.66 6.79
N LYS A 210 31.45 7.88 7.88
CA LYS A 210 32.35 6.72 7.95
C LYS A 210 31.85 5.54 7.10
N VAL A 211 30.56 5.52 6.77
CA VAL A 211 29.99 4.59 5.78
C VAL A 211 30.44 5.02 4.39
N ILE A 212 31.01 4.09 3.63
CA ILE A 212 31.65 4.35 2.33
C ILE A 212 30.66 5.01 1.38
N GLU A 213 29.43 4.52 1.32
CA GLU A 213 28.38 5.01 0.44
C GLU A 213 27.94 6.43 0.80
N HIS A 214 27.92 6.78 2.10
CA HIS A 214 27.53 8.10 2.57
C HIS A 214 28.58 9.19 2.33
N ARG A 215 29.86 8.81 2.18
CA ARG A 215 30.93 9.78 1.85
C ARG A 215 30.88 10.23 0.40
N ILE A 216 30.20 9.47 -0.47
CA ILE A 216 30.01 9.79 -1.88
C ILE A 216 28.83 10.76 -2.00
N SER A 217 29.10 12.04 -2.26
CA SER A 217 28.08 13.09 -2.31
C SER A 217 26.94 12.77 -3.28
N ALA A 218 27.26 12.18 -4.44
CA ALA A 218 26.27 11.79 -5.43
C ALA A 218 25.22 10.80 -4.90
N HIS A 219 25.56 9.91 -3.96
CA HIS A 219 24.58 9.00 -3.36
C HIS A 219 23.57 9.75 -2.48
N LEU A 220 24.03 10.73 -1.68
CA LEU A 220 23.15 11.49 -0.80
C LEU A 220 22.31 12.52 -1.55
N GLU A 221 22.88 13.14 -2.58
CA GLU A 221 22.23 14.19 -3.35
C GLU A 221 21.24 13.62 -4.37
N LYS A 222 21.64 12.55 -5.07
CA LYS A 222 20.92 12.06 -6.26
C LYS A 222 20.11 10.79 -6.02
N MET A 223 20.13 10.21 -4.82
CA MET A 223 19.36 9.01 -4.50
C MET A 223 18.47 9.22 -3.28
N GLU A 224 17.40 8.45 -3.23
CA GLU A 224 16.63 8.23 -2.00
C GLU A 224 17.38 7.24 -1.10
N CYS A 225 17.35 7.44 0.22
CA CYS A 225 17.99 6.50 1.16
C CYS A 225 17.45 5.06 0.96
N PHE A 226 16.15 4.94 0.72
CA PHE A 226 15.47 3.67 0.51
C PHE A 226 15.76 3.02 -0.86
N ALA A 227 16.47 3.68 -1.79
CA ALA A 227 17.01 2.99 -2.97
C ALA A 227 18.10 1.97 -2.60
N CYS A 228 18.82 2.23 -1.50
CA CYS A 228 19.89 1.39 -0.98
C CYS A 228 19.41 0.49 0.17
N HIS A 229 18.53 1.02 1.01
CA HIS A 229 18.13 0.39 2.27
C HIS A 229 16.92 -0.54 2.18
N SER A 230 16.11 -0.52 1.11
CA SER A 230 15.00 -1.47 0.95
C SER A 230 15.51 -2.85 0.54
N ALA A 231 15.25 -3.86 1.36
CA ALA A 231 15.73 -5.23 1.11
C ALA A 231 14.95 -5.95 0.02
N TRP A 232 13.63 -5.75 -0.02
CA TRP A 232 12.76 -6.42 -1.00
C TRP A 232 11.48 -5.62 -1.24
N THR A 233 10.72 -5.98 -2.26
CA THR A 233 9.36 -5.44 -2.45
C THR A 233 8.46 -6.46 -3.14
N PRO A 234 7.15 -6.43 -2.87
CA PRO A 234 6.17 -7.07 -3.74
C PRO A 234 6.15 -6.43 -5.12
N GLN A 235 6.40 -7.27 -6.13
CA GLN A 235 6.35 -6.93 -7.54
C GLN A 235 5.45 -7.92 -8.28
N GLU A 236 4.55 -7.41 -9.11
CA GLU A 236 3.69 -8.18 -10.01
C GLU A 236 3.98 -7.68 -11.42
N TYR A 237 4.46 -8.57 -12.28
CA TYR A 237 4.82 -8.31 -13.65
C TYR A 237 3.76 -8.91 -14.56
N GLY A 238 3.08 -8.08 -15.35
CA GLY A 238 2.01 -8.48 -16.26
C GLY A 238 0.78 -9.00 -15.53
N THR A 239 -0.18 -8.14 -15.24
CA THR A 239 -1.49 -8.50 -14.71
C THR A 239 -2.43 -8.79 -15.88
N PHE A 240 -3.10 -9.95 -15.87
CA PHE A 240 -4.10 -10.32 -16.86
C PHE A 240 -5.49 -10.23 -16.25
N TYR A 241 -6.38 -9.56 -16.96
CA TYR A 241 -7.81 -9.62 -16.71
C TYR A 241 -8.46 -10.36 -17.86
N LEU A 242 -8.99 -11.53 -17.56
CA LEU A 242 -9.72 -12.37 -18.49
C LEU A 242 -11.20 -12.17 -18.21
N ARG A 243 -11.96 -11.69 -19.20
CA ARG A 243 -13.42 -11.60 -19.11
C ARG A 243 -14.02 -12.81 -19.83
N PHE A 244 -14.86 -13.55 -19.13
CA PHE A 244 -15.56 -14.70 -19.68
C PHE A 244 -17.02 -14.35 -20.01
N ALA A 245 -17.54 -14.94 -21.07
CA ALA A 245 -18.96 -14.94 -21.39
C ALA A 245 -19.30 -16.32 -21.98
N GLU A 246 -20.32 -16.99 -21.44
CA GLU A 246 -20.77 -18.30 -21.95
C GLU A 246 -19.61 -19.30 -22.11
N SER A 247 -18.69 -19.32 -21.14
CA SER A 247 -17.42 -20.04 -21.25
C SER A 247 -17.21 -20.93 -20.02
N PRO A 248 -17.61 -22.20 -20.06
CA PRO A 248 -17.39 -23.16 -18.98
C PRO A 248 -15.92 -23.28 -18.56
N SER A 249 -14.97 -22.95 -19.44
CA SER A 249 -13.55 -22.95 -19.10
C SER A 249 -13.16 -22.01 -17.96
N GLN A 250 -14.01 -21.03 -17.60
CA GLN A 250 -13.78 -20.16 -16.44
C GLN A 250 -13.56 -20.98 -15.16
N ASP A 251 -14.24 -22.11 -14.99
CA ASP A 251 -14.18 -22.94 -13.77
C ASP A 251 -12.79 -23.58 -13.55
N TYR A 252 -11.97 -23.68 -14.60
CA TYR A 252 -10.60 -24.16 -14.48
C TYR A 252 -9.66 -23.14 -13.79
N TYR A 253 -10.06 -21.87 -13.73
CA TYR A 253 -9.27 -20.79 -13.14
C TYR A 253 -9.51 -20.66 -11.64
N ARG A 254 -8.88 -21.55 -10.87
CA ARG A 254 -8.98 -21.59 -9.40
C ARG A 254 -8.05 -20.55 -8.73
N VAL A 255 -8.45 -19.28 -8.73
CA VAL A 255 -7.70 -18.16 -8.12
C VAL A 255 -8.55 -17.37 -7.11
N ARG A 256 -7.91 -16.65 -6.18
CA ARG A 256 -8.57 -15.96 -5.06
C ARG A 256 -9.38 -14.70 -5.41
N ASN A 257 -9.17 -14.12 -6.60
CA ASN A 257 -9.72 -12.82 -7.02
C ASN A 257 -10.66 -12.97 -8.24
N ASN A 258 -11.50 -13.99 -8.26
CA ASN A 258 -12.54 -14.12 -9.28
C ASN A 258 -13.77 -13.30 -8.86
N GLU A 259 -14.09 -12.27 -9.63
CA GLU A 259 -15.25 -11.43 -9.38
C GLU A 259 -16.19 -11.50 -10.58
N GLY A 260 -17.35 -12.14 -10.39
CA GLY A 260 -18.32 -12.38 -11.45
C GLY A 260 -17.71 -13.13 -12.63
N ASN A 261 -17.70 -12.50 -13.79
CA ASN A 261 -17.16 -13.06 -15.02
C ASN A 261 -15.71 -12.67 -15.31
N TYR A 262 -15.01 -12.04 -14.35
CA TYR A 262 -13.61 -11.72 -14.46
C TYR A 262 -12.73 -12.68 -13.66
N VAL A 263 -11.63 -13.08 -14.28
CA VAL A 263 -10.51 -13.77 -13.64
C VAL A 263 -9.29 -12.87 -13.71
N LYS A 264 -8.65 -12.65 -12.56
CA LYS A 264 -7.36 -11.97 -12.47
C LYS A 264 -6.23 -12.98 -12.31
N SER A 265 -5.20 -12.87 -13.14
CA SER A 265 -3.94 -13.61 -12.98
C SER A 265 -2.74 -12.69 -13.21
N ALA A 266 -1.53 -13.23 -13.01
CA ALA A 266 -0.28 -12.52 -13.25
C ALA A 266 0.73 -13.43 -13.96
N TYR A 267 1.59 -12.86 -14.81
CA TYR A 267 2.66 -13.60 -15.47
C TYR A 267 3.72 -14.03 -14.45
N LEU A 268 4.17 -13.09 -13.63
CA LEU A 268 5.26 -13.31 -12.69
C LEU A 268 5.11 -12.43 -11.46
N ARG A 269 5.38 -13.02 -10.29
CA ARG A 269 5.51 -12.29 -9.04
C ARG A 269 6.90 -12.50 -8.45
N LYS A 270 7.49 -11.41 -7.95
CA LYS A 270 8.81 -11.42 -7.31
C LYS A 270 8.77 -10.66 -5.99
N GLN A 271 9.56 -11.15 -5.03
CA GLN A 271 9.69 -10.61 -3.69
C GLN A 271 11.17 -10.30 -3.37
N ASP A 272 11.90 -9.79 -4.36
CA ASP A 272 13.32 -9.48 -4.28
C ASP A 272 13.54 -7.95 -4.29
N ALA A 273 14.81 -7.55 -4.39
CA ALA A 273 15.17 -6.15 -4.34
C ALA A 273 14.52 -5.36 -5.52
N PRO A 274 13.96 -4.17 -5.27
CA PRO A 274 13.19 -3.41 -6.27
C PRO A 274 14.04 -2.90 -7.43
N PRO A 275 13.58 -2.95 -8.70
CA PRO A 275 14.18 -2.15 -9.76
C PRO A 275 14.26 -0.67 -9.38
N LEU A 276 15.18 0.05 -10.00
CA LEU A 276 15.46 1.46 -9.74
C LEU A 276 15.17 2.29 -10.99
N GLY A 277 14.57 3.45 -10.75
CA GLY A 277 14.35 4.50 -11.74
C GLY A 277 14.57 5.86 -11.10
N ILE A 278 13.95 6.88 -11.66
CA ILE A 278 13.95 8.25 -11.16
C ILE A 278 12.55 8.59 -10.68
N ASN A 279 12.41 9.21 -9.52
CA ASN A 279 11.12 9.71 -9.04
C ASN A 279 10.86 11.15 -9.50
N ALA A 280 9.66 11.68 -9.22
CA ALA A 280 9.28 13.06 -9.55
C ALA A 280 10.19 14.16 -8.96
N ARG A 281 11.09 13.83 -8.01
CA ARG A 281 12.10 14.75 -7.48
C ARG A 281 13.46 14.65 -8.18
N GLY A 282 13.56 13.88 -9.26
CA GLY A 282 14.81 13.67 -9.99
C GLY A 282 15.80 12.71 -9.30
N LYS A 283 15.40 12.04 -8.21
CA LYS A 283 16.26 11.14 -7.44
C LYS A 283 16.09 9.69 -7.85
N VAL A 284 17.18 8.93 -7.79
CA VAL A 284 17.15 7.47 -7.94
C VAL A 284 16.33 6.87 -6.82
N SER A 285 15.32 6.10 -7.18
CA SER A 285 14.32 5.56 -6.26
C SER A 285 13.90 4.16 -6.72
N PRO A 286 13.47 3.28 -5.79
CA PRO A 286 12.72 2.08 -6.14
C PRO A 286 11.54 2.42 -7.03
N ILE A 287 11.42 1.66 -8.12
CA ILE A 287 10.26 1.60 -8.98
C ILE A 287 9.70 0.19 -8.97
N ARG A 288 8.42 0.04 -9.28
CA ARG A 288 7.78 -1.25 -9.49
C ARG A 288 6.74 -1.15 -10.60
N PRO A 289 6.38 -2.26 -11.26
CA PRO A 289 5.19 -2.29 -12.08
C PRO A 289 3.96 -1.98 -11.21
N GLU A 290 3.03 -1.20 -11.74
CA GLU A 290 1.75 -0.90 -11.07
C GLU A 290 0.58 -1.32 -11.95
N PHE A 291 0.59 -0.91 -13.22
CA PHE A 291 -0.43 -1.26 -14.19
C PHE A 291 0.20 -1.72 -15.50
N VAL A 292 0.87 -2.87 -15.46
CA VAL A 292 1.20 -3.63 -16.68
C VAL A 292 0.02 -4.53 -16.95
N PHE A 293 -0.95 -4.01 -17.70
CA PHE A 293 -2.32 -4.51 -17.76
C PHE A 293 -2.60 -5.14 -19.12
N TYR A 294 -2.87 -6.43 -19.11
CA TYR A 294 -3.30 -7.23 -20.25
C TYR A 294 -4.77 -7.61 -20.13
N PHE A 295 -5.46 -7.64 -21.27
CA PHE A 295 -6.87 -8.00 -21.34
C PHE A 295 -7.13 -9.02 -22.44
N THR A 296 -7.99 -9.99 -22.12
CA THR A 296 -8.53 -10.95 -23.09
C THR A 296 -10.04 -11.09 -22.84
N ASP A 297 -10.84 -10.94 -23.90
CA ASP A 297 -12.27 -11.28 -23.87
C ASP A 297 -12.43 -12.72 -24.39
N ILE A 298 -13.05 -13.59 -23.60
CA ILE A 298 -13.23 -15.01 -23.92
C ILE A 298 -14.73 -15.27 -24.00
N ARG A 299 -15.19 -15.72 -25.17
CA ARG A 299 -16.59 -16.06 -25.41
C ARG A 299 -16.69 -17.43 -26.03
N ASN A 300 -17.60 -18.27 -25.52
CA ASN A 300 -17.74 -19.65 -25.97
C ASN A 300 -16.38 -20.38 -26.00
N ASP A 301 -15.60 -20.21 -24.92
CA ASP A 301 -14.26 -20.77 -24.72
C ASP A 301 -13.21 -20.39 -25.80
N ARG A 302 -13.42 -19.26 -26.51
CA ARG A 302 -12.47 -18.75 -27.50
C ARG A 302 -12.14 -17.28 -27.26
N PRO A 303 -10.89 -16.85 -27.46
CA PRO A 303 -10.54 -15.43 -27.41
C PRO A 303 -11.26 -14.68 -28.55
N VAL A 304 -11.81 -13.52 -28.22
CA VAL A 304 -12.46 -12.60 -29.15
C VAL A 304 -11.57 -11.36 -29.33
N GLY A 305 -11.18 -11.09 -30.58
CA GLY A 305 -10.24 -10.03 -30.90
C GLY A 305 -8.80 -10.43 -30.59
N THR A 306 -7.98 -9.46 -30.20
CA THR A 306 -6.57 -9.69 -29.84
C THR A 306 -6.48 -10.26 -28.43
N GLU A 307 -6.02 -11.50 -28.31
CA GLU A 307 -5.65 -12.09 -27.02
C GLU A 307 -4.44 -11.37 -26.41
N ASN A 308 -4.39 -11.28 -25.08
CA ASN A 308 -3.34 -10.60 -24.33
C ASN A 308 -3.10 -9.17 -24.83
N ARG A 309 -4.19 -8.43 -25.05
CA ARG A 309 -4.14 -7.04 -25.49
C ARG A 309 -3.57 -6.18 -24.37
N LEU A 310 -2.40 -5.58 -24.59
CA LEU A 310 -1.82 -4.61 -23.66
C LEU A 310 -2.67 -3.34 -23.63
N LEU A 311 -3.27 -3.03 -22.48
CA LEU A 311 -4.02 -1.79 -22.26
C LEU A 311 -3.15 -0.70 -21.64
N ALA A 312 -2.15 -1.09 -20.84
CA ALA A 312 -1.21 -0.18 -20.21
C ALA A 312 0.08 -0.90 -19.81
N ALA A 313 1.19 -0.17 -19.78
CA ALA A 313 2.47 -0.63 -19.26
C ALA A 313 3.08 0.44 -18.34
N GLU A 314 2.45 0.61 -17.18
CA GLU A 314 2.75 1.68 -16.25
C GLU A 314 3.48 1.16 -14.99
N TRP A 315 4.54 1.88 -14.65
CA TRP A 315 5.36 1.71 -13.46
C TRP A 315 5.18 2.90 -12.53
N LYS A 316 5.56 2.74 -11.27
CA LYS A 316 5.66 3.88 -10.34
C LYS A 316 6.92 3.82 -9.50
N ALA A 317 7.47 4.99 -9.21
CA ALA A 317 8.38 5.20 -8.10
C ALA A 317 7.61 5.16 -6.77
N PHE A 318 8.16 4.46 -5.79
CA PHE A 318 7.52 4.29 -4.48
C PHE A 318 8.55 4.03 -3.39
N PHE A 319 8.07 3.95 -2.14
CA PHE A 319 8.87 3.64 -0.97
C PHE A 319 8.51 2.24 -0.44
N PRO A 320 9.33 1.21 -0.69
CA PRO A 320 9.15 -0.11 -0.07
C PRO A 320 9.41 -0.03 1.43
N HIS A 321 8.50 -0.58 2.24
CA HIS A 321 8.59 -0.53 3.70
C HIS A 321 9.39 -1.73 4.20
N THR A 322 10.59 -1.93 3.68
CA THR A 322 11.44 -3.10 3.96
C THR A 322 12.86 -2.67 4.30
N ILE A 323 12.98 -1.55 5.01
CA ILE A 323 14.26 -0.93 5.33
C ILE A 323 15.08 -1.83 6.24
N ARG A 324 16.35 -2.02 5.86
CA ARG A 324 17.36 -2.74 6.65
C ARG A 324 18.59 -1.88 6.87
N ARG A 325 19.38 -2.27 7.87
CA ARG A 325 20.70 -1.66 8.16
C ARG A 325 21.72 -1.99 7.06
N GLY A 326 21.74 -3.25 6.63
CA GLY A 326 22.57 -3.71 5.51
C GLY A 326 22.02 -3.22 4.18
N THR A 327 22.93 -3.02 3.22
CA THR A 327 22.61 -2.54 1.88
C THR A 327 23.22 -3.45 0.82
N VAL A 328 22.79 -3.29 -0.43
CA VAL A 328 23.41 -3.97 -1.58
C VAL A 328 24.90 -3.64 -1.71
N MET A 329 25.66 -4.57 -2.30
CA MET A 329 27.03 -4.32 -2.75
C MET A 329 27.04 -3.40 -3.98
N CYS A 330 28.19 -2.80 -4.32
CA CYS A 330 28.25 -1.77 -5.36
C CYS A 330 27.81 -2.30 -6.73
N GLU A 331 28.20 -3.51 -7.08
CA GLU A 331 27.82 -4.25 -8.28
C GLU A 331 26.31 -4.48 -8.40
N GLY A 332 25.58 -4.54 -7.27
CA GLY A 332 24.12 -4.65 -7.24
C GLY A 332 23.41 -3.49 -7.95
N CYS A 333 24.10 -2.37 -8.19
CA CYS A 333 23.63 -1.26 -9.01
C CYS A 333 24.62 -0.91 -10.15
N HIS A 334 25.92 -0.85 -9.87
CA HIS A 334 26.94 -0.42 -10.84
C HIS A 334 27.35 -1.50 -11.85
N ASP A 335 26.80 -2.71 -11.74
CA ASP A 335 27.02 -3.81 -12.68
C ASP A 335 25.77 -4.70 -12.82
N ASN A 336 24.60 -4.06 -12.84
CA ASN A 336 23.33 -4.77 -12.89
C ASN A 336 22.35 -3.98 -13.78
N PRO A 337 22.39 -4.17 -15.11
CA PRO A 337 21.55 -3.41 -16.02
C PRO A 337 20.07 -3.73 -15.84
N ARG A 338 19.74 -4.96 -15.42
CA ARG A 338 18.37 -5.36 -15.07
C ARG A 338 17.81 -4.54 -13.90
N ARG A 339 18.65 -4.10 -12.96
CA ARG A 339 18.27 -3.18 -11.87
C ARG A 339 17.66 -1.89 -12.39
N PHE A 340 18.00 -1.45 -13.61
CA PHE A 340 17.52 -0.21 -14.22
C PHE A 340 16.64 -0.43 -15.45
N ILE A 341 16.03 -1.62 -15.59
CA ILE A 341 15.14 -1.96 -16.72
C ILE A 341 15.92 -1.87 -18.06
N MET A 342 17.14 -2.40 -18.07
CA MET A 342 18.00 -2.46 -19.25
C MET A 342 18.54 -3.87 -19.48
N GLU A 343 17.72 -4.90 -19.25
CA GLU A 343 18.14 -6.28 -19.48
C GLU A 343 18.48 -6.50 -20.96
N ARG A 344 19.66 -7.06 -21.21
CA ARG A 344 20.14 -7.34 -22.57
C ARG A 344 19.32 -8.48 -23.18
N HIS A 345 19.19 -8.49 -24.50
CA HIS A 345 18.36 -9.47 -25.19
C HIS A 345 18.83 -10.90 -24.94
N GLU A 346 20.15 -11.12 -24.98
CA GLU A 346 20.80 -12.41 -24.73
C GLU A 346 20.65 -12.92 -23.29
N ASP A 347 20.36 -12.04 -22.33
CA ASP A 347 20.16 -12.40 -20.92
C ASP A 347 18.69 -12.70 -20.58
N ARG A 348 17.77 -12.54 -21.55
CA ARG A 348 16.33 -12.67 -21.30
C ARG A 348 15.95 -14.11 -21.06
N ILE A 349 15.36 -14.35 -19.89
CA ILE A 349 14.73 -15.63 -19.55
C ILE A 349 13.26 -15.66 -20.02
N TYR A 350 12.56 -14.53 -19.93
CA TYR A 350 11.14 -14.41 -20.28
C TYR A 350 11.00 -13.83 -21.69
N GLN A 351 10.45 -14.63 -22.61
CA GLN A 351 10.27 -14.26 -24.01
C GLN A 351 8.82 -13.87 -24.28
N LEU A 352 8.43 -12.70 -23.77
CA LEU A 352 7.01 -12.28 -23.75
C LEU A 352 6.34 -12.30 -25.13
N GLN A 353 7.06 -11.96 -26.20
CA GLN A 353 6.52 -11.98 -27.56
C GLN A 353 6.29 -13.41 -28.09
N ALA A 354 7.12 -14.38 -27.68
CA ALA A 354 6.88 -15.78 -27.99
C ALA A 354 5.68 -16.33 -27.20
N ASP A 355 5.41 -15.78 -26.02
CA ASP A 355 4.23 -16.08 -25.19
C ASP A 355 2.96 -15.30 -25.62
N GLY A 356 2.99 -14.62 -26.78
CA GLY A 356 1.83 -13.93 -27.34
C GLY A 356 1.52 -12.55 -26.73
N MET A 357 2.46 -11.94 -26.01
CA MET A 357 2.32 -10.56 -25.50
C MET A 357 3.02 -9.54 -26.41
N THR A 358 2.63 -8.27 -26.32
CA THR A 358 3.18 -7.20 -27.18
C THR A 358 4.44 -6.53 -26.62
N LEU A 359 4.72 -6.61 -25.32
CA LEU A 359 5.93 -6.04 -24.74
C LEU A 359 7.14 -6.92 -25.08
N PRO A 360 8.31 -6.35 -25.39
CA PRO A 360 9.51 -7.14 -25.69
C PRO A 360 10.12 -7.80 -24.44
N SER A 361 10.02 -7.14 -23.28
CA SER A 361 10.41 -7.67 -21.96
C SER A 361 9.87 -6.74 -20.88
N PHE A 362 9.63 -7.26 -19.67
CA PHE A 362 9.36 -6.42 -18.51
C PHE A 362 10.57 -5.58 -18.07
N TRP A 363 11.79 -6.02 -18.40
CA TRP A 363 13.04 -5.30 -18.14
C TRP A 363 13.55 -4.52 -19.36
N ASP A 364 12.64 -4.15 -20.26
CA ASP A 364 12.88 -3.28 -21.41
C ASP A 364 11.95 -2.07 -21.33
N ARG A 365 12.47 -0.86 -21.54
CA ARG A 365 11.68 0.38 -21.34
C ARG A 365 10.74 0.68 -22.50
N THR A 366 10.91 0.02 -23.65
CA THR A 366 10.16 0.27 -24.87
C THR A 366 8.67 0.01 -24.65
N GLY A 367 7.84 1.01 -24.94
CA GLY A 367 6.39 0.93 -24.74
C GLY A 367 5.94 1.01 -23.28
N GLN A 368 6.86 1.21 -22.33
CA GLN A 368 6.56 1.34 -20.89
C GLN A 368 6.84 2.76 -20.40
N LYS A 369 6.24 3.16 -19.28
CA LYS A 369 6.51 4.47 -18.64
C LYS A 369 6.42 4.40 -17.12
N VAL A 370 7.10 5.32 -16.43
CA VAL A 370 6.95 5.55 -14.99
C VAL A 370 5.99 6.73 -14.80
N THR A 371 4.90 6.56 -14.05
CA THR A 371 3.81 7.56 -13.99
C THR A 371 4.13 8.78 -13.13
N ASN A 372 5.05 8.64 -12.18
CA ASN A 372 5.44 9.66 -11.22
C ASN A 372 6.97 9.86 -11.16
N GLY A 373 7.61 9.80 -12.33
CA GLY A 373 9.04 9.82 -12.48
C GLY A 373 9.42 9.35 -13.88
N ASP A 374 10.61 8.76 -14.01
CA ASP A 374 11.14 8.26 -15.27
C ASP A 374 12.00 7.01 -15.06
N PHE A 375 12.30 6.30 -16.16
CA PHE A 375 13.40 5.35 -16.14
C PHE A 375 14.75 6.08 -16.07
N LEU A 376 15.79 5.42 -15.55
CA LEU A 376 17.13 6.00 -15.59
C LEU A 376 17.57 6.19 -17.06
N PRO A 377 18.09 7.38 -17.45
CA PRO A 377 18.63 7.56 -18.80
C PRO A 377 19.80 6.62 -19.08
N VAL A 378 19.89 6.08 -20.30
CA VAL A 378 20.97 5.15 -20.70
C VAL A 378 22.34 5.80 -20.52
N SER A 379 22.49 7.05 -20.97
CA SER A 379 23.74 7.80 -20.82
C SER A 379 24.18 7.92 -19.35
N ARG A 380 23.22 8.12 -18.44
CA ARG A 380 23.48 8.18 -17.00
C ARG A 380 23.84 6.82 -16.43
N TYR A 381 23.21 5.74 -16.90
CA TYR A 381 23.59 4.37 -16.52
C TYR A 381 25.02 4.05 -16.99
N LEU A 382 25.37 4.33 -18.24
CA LEU A 382 26.72 4.11 -18.77
C LEU A 382 27.79 4.92 -18.01
N GLN A 383 27.46 6.11 -17.51
CA GLN A 383 28.36 6.86 -16.63
C GLN A 383 28.48 6.22 -15.25
N LEU A 384 27.37 5.75 -14.67
CA LEU A 384 27.32 5.06 -13.38
C LEU A 384 28.20 3.80 -13.38
N THR A 385 28.22 3.05 -14.47
CA THR A 385 28.95 1.77 -14.56
C THR A 385 30.45 1.92 -14.81
N LYS A 386 30.95 3.14 -15.09
CA LYS A 386 32.39 3.39 -15.25
C LYS A 386 33.16 3.06 -13.97
N LYS A 387 34.07 2.09 -14.06
CA LYS A 387 34.92 1.63 -12.96
C LYS A 387 36.12 2.56 -12.79
N SER A 388 35.87 3.79 -12.33
CA SER A 388 36.94 4.74 -12.03
C SER A 388 37.88 4.22 -10.94
N PRO A 389 39.13 4.71 -10.83
CA PRO A 389 40.03 4.34 -9.73
C PRO A 389 39.41 4.59 -8.35
N ALA A 390 38.61 5.65 -8.21
CA ALA A 390 37.88 5.95 -6.98
C ALA A 390 36.82 4.87 -6.65
N TYR A 391 36.09 4.40 -7.67
CA TYR A 391 35.16 3.27 -7.51
C TYR A 391 35.91 2.02 -7.07
N GLN A 392 36.98 1.64 -7.76
CA GLN A 392 37.73 0.42 -7.47
C GLN A 392 38.29 0.43 -6.04
N LYS A 393 38.88 1.56 -5.61
CA LYS A 393 39.36 1.74 -4.24
C LYS A 393 38.24 1.58 -3.20
N ALA A 394 37.10 2.26 -3.41
CA ALA A 394 35.97 2.17 -2.49
C ALA A 394 35.34 0.77 -2.47
N TYR A 395 35.32 0.09 -3.61
CA TYR A 395 34.83 -1.27 -3.75
C TYR A 395 35.68 -2.28 -2.98
N ILE A 396 37.02 -2.21 -3.11
CA ILE A 396 37.94 -3.04 -2.34
C ILE A 396 37.80 -2.77 -0.84
N GLU A 397 37.72 -1.50 -0.43
CA GLU A 397 37.50 -1.13 0.98
C GLU A 397 36.20 -1.73 1.53
N LYS A 398 35.13 -1.76 0.74
CA LYS A 398 33.85 -2.37 1.13
C LYS A 398 33.98 -3.88 1.32
N TRP A 399 34.65 -4.57 0.39
CA TRP A 399 34.91 -6.00 0.50
C TRP A 399 35.76 -6.35 1.71
N GLN A 400 36.84 -5.60 1.97
CA GLN A 400 37.67 -5.78 3.15
C GLN A 400 36.87 -5.62 4.45
N LYS A 401 35.99 -4.61 4.53
CA LYS A 401 35.11 -4.44 5.70
C LYS A 401 34.15 -5.61 5.89
N LEU A 402 33.63 -6.18 4.80
CA LEU A 402 32.75 -7.34 4.88
C LEU A 402 33.51 -8.57 5.38
N VAL A 403 34.66 -8.89 4.78
CA VAL A 403 35.48 -10.06 5.16
C VAL A 403 35.95 -9.96 6.61
N ASN A 404 36.50 -8.81 7.02
CA ASN A 404 37.02 -8.61 8.37
C ASN A 404 35.93 -8.60 9.47
N HIS A 405 34.65 -8.37 9.11
CA HIS A 405 33.53 -8.53 10.04
C HIS A 405 33.12 -10.00 10.22
N VAL A 406 33.22 -10.80 9.16
CA VAL A 406 32.86 -12.23 9.19
C VAL A 406 33.83 -13.04 10.05
N GLU A 407 35.12 -12.71 10.04
CA GLU A 407 36.11 -13.37 10.91
C GLU A 407 35.78 -13.22 12.40
N ASN A 408 35.14 -12.12 12.81
CA ASN A 408 34.74 -11.89 14.19
C ASN A 408 33.35 -12.47 14.55
N SER A 409 32.45 -12.69 13.58
CA SER A 409 31.14 -13.31 13.81
C SER A 409 31.16 -14.84 13.78
N SER A 410 32.32 -15.43 13.47
CA SER A 410 32.53 -16.88 13.35
C SER A 410 33.19 -17.49 14.59
N GLN A 411 33.42 -16.70 15.64
CA GLN A 411 33.81 -17.24 16.94
C GLN A 411 32.57 -17.71 17.69
N PRO A 412 32.58 -18.95 18.23
CA PRO A 412 31.40 -19.63 18.76
C PRO A 412 30.70 -18.93 19.93
#